data_AF-A0A9D8PU82-F1
#
_entry.id   AF-A0A9D8PU82-F1
#
_cell.length_a   1.000
_cell.length_b   1.000
_cell.length_c   1.000
_cell.angle_alpha   90.00
_cell.angle_beta   90.00
_cell.angle_gamma   90.00
#
_symmetry.space_group_name_H-M   'P 1'
#
loop_
_entity.id
_entity.type
_entity.pdbx_description
1 polymer ?
#
loop_
_entity_poly.entity_id
_entity_poly.type
_entity_poly.pdbx_seq_one_letter_code
_entity_poly.pdbx_strand_id
1 'polypeptide(L)'
;MRSPFLMLPLAVALVAGCAKDPAAPVADPVAEKPAAAVNTVSRSHDESSYAEPDKVVIKDLALDLKVDFDQKQIGGTATYALEWKDKGAQQLVLDTRELTIEKVEALAADGAAAPLQFELAPADKVFGSKLTIQAPQQPASVRITYHTAPTASGLQWLDPAMTEGKKLPFMFSQSQAIHARSWVPLQDTPSVRFTYSAHVVSRPDVMVLMSADNDPKAARDG
;
A
#
# COMPACT_ATOMS: atom_id res chain seq x y z
N MET A 1 6.82 62.67 23.95
CA MET A 1 6.99 63.50 25.16
C MET A 1 6.10 62.96 26.27
N ARG A 2 6.70 62.71 27.44
CA ARG A 2 6.10 62.61 28.80
C ARG A 2 5.43 61.29 29.24
N SER A 3 6.25 60.54 29.98
CA SER A 3 6.04 59.71 31.20
C SER A 3 4.78 58.84 31.40
N PRO A 4 4.98 57.56 31.76
CA PRO A 4 4.12 56.85 32.71
C PRO A 4 4.72 56.90 34.13
N PHE A 5 3.88 57.25 35.10
CA PHE A 5 4.18 57.23 36.52
C PHE A 5 4.09 55.79 37.07
N LEU A 6 5.08 55.45 37.90
CA LEU A 6 5.19 54.25 38.73
C LEU A 6 4.12 54.24 39.84
N MET A 7 3.51 53.08 40.10
CA MET A 7 2.96 52.71 41.41
C MET A 7 3.25 51.22 41.66
N LEU A 8 4.10 50.98 42.65
CA LEU A 8 4.37 49.73 43.37
C LEU A 8 4.10 50.06 44.87
N PRO A 9 4.07 49.15 45.85
CA PRO A 9 3.98 47.68 45.88
C PRO A 9 2.87 47.18 46.85
N LEU A 10 2.65 45.87 46.95
CA LEU A 10 2.63 45.23 48.27
C LEU A 10 3.02 43.75 48.16
N ALA A 11 4.18 43.44 48.72
CA ALA A 11 4.65 42.09 48.94
C ALA A 11 4.09 41.58 50.27
N VAL A 12 3.58 40.36 50.30
CA VAL A 12 3.48 39.57 51.53
C VAL A 12 4.00 38.18 51.21
N ALA A 13 5.18 37.87 51.76
CA ALA A 13 5.68 36.52 51.91
C ALA A 13 5.31 36.04 53.31
N LEU A 14 4.74 34.84 53.45
CA LEU A 14 4.68 34.12 54.71
C LEU A 14 4.75 32.61 54.45
N VAL A 15 5.77 32.02 55.06
CA VAL A 15 6.13 30.61 55.12
C VAL A 15 5.41 29.98 56.31
N ALA A 16 4.85 28.78 56.14
CA ALA A 16 4.58 27.72 57.13
C ALA A 16 3.41 26.88 56.59
N GLY A 17 3.34 25.56 56.66
CA GLY A 17 4.11 24.53 57.35
C GLY A 17 3.29 23.25 57.13
N CYS A 18 3.95 22.10 56.97
CA CYS A 18 3.26 20.83 56.73
C CYS A 18 2.36 20.46 57.93
N ALA A 19 1.05 20.64 57.77
CA ALA A 19 0.06 19.99 58.61
C ALA A 19 -0.40 18.71 57.90
N LYS A 20 -0.27 17.57 58.59
CA LYS A 20 -0.83 16.28 58.18
C LYS A 20 -2.35 16.36 58.32
N ASP A 21 -3.07 16.38 57.21
CA ASP A 21 -4.52 16.20 57.23
C ASP A 21 -4.88 14.74 57.53
N PRO A 22 -6.00 14.48 58.24
CA PRO A 22 -6.40 13.12 58.59
C PRO A 22 -6.89 12.36 57.36
N ALA A 23 -6.62 11.06 57.33
CA ALA A 23 -7.04 10.19 56.23
C ALA A 23 -8.56 10.22 56.07
N ALA A 24 -9.03 10.49 54.85
CA ALA A 24 -10.43 10.36 54.49
C ALA A 24 -10.88 8.88 54.64
N PRO A 25 -12.16 8.62 54.95
CA PRO A 25 -12.65 7.25 55.10
C PRO A 25 -12.52 6.49 53.79
N VAL A 26 -12.01 5.26 53.86
CA VAL A 26 -11.99 4.34 52.73
C VAL A 26 -13.43 4.00 52.40
N ALA A 27 -13.89 4.37 51.20
CA ALA A 27 -15.19 3.94 50.70
C ALA A 27 -15.15 2.43 50.44
N ASP A 28 -16.25 1.73 50.80
CA ASP A 28 -16.41 0.30 50.54
C ASP A 28 -16.23 -0.02 49.04
N PRO A 29 -15.74 -1.22 48.68
CA PRO A 29 -15.55 -1.57 47.29
C PRO A 29 -16.90 -1.64 46.59
N VAL A 30 -17.12 -0.75 45.62
CA VAL A 30 -18.26 -0.84 44.71
C VAL A 30 -18.05 -2.09 43.86
N ALA A 31 -18.96 -3.06 43.97
CA ALA A 31 -18.94 -4.27 43.17
C ALA A 31 -18.87 -3.90 41.67
N GLU A 32 -17.81 -4.33 41.01
CA GLU A 32 -17.56 -4.05 39.60
C GLU A 32 -18.61 -4.76 38.75
N LYS A 33 -19.43 -3.99 38.05
CA LYS A 33 -20.42 -4.52 37.11
C LYS A 33 -19.66 -5.28 36.01
N PRO A 34 -20.03 -6.53 35.67
CA PRO A 34 -19.33 -7.26 34.62
C PRO A 34 -19.30 -6.44 33.34
N ALA A 35 -18.10 -6.22 32.80
CA ALA A 35 -17.94 -5.57 31.51
C ALA A 35 -18.80 -6.31 30.48
N ALA A 36 -19.65 -5.58 29.76
CA ALA A 36 -20.43 -6.15 28.68
C ALA A 36 -19.46 -6.82 27.70
N ALA A 37 -19.77 -8.05 27.28
CA ALA A 37 -18.97 -8.78 26.32
C ALA A 37 -18.79 -7.91 25.07
N VAL A 38 -17.56 -7.50 24.81
CA VAL A 38 -17.20 -6.78 23.60
C VAL A 38 -17.42 -7.76 22.46
N ASN A 39 -18.43 -7.53 21.64
CA ASN A 39 -18.58 -8.28 20.39
C ASN A 39 -17.30 -8.03 19.58
N THR A 40 -16.42 -9.03 19.53
CA THR A 40 -15.25 -9.03 18.68
C THR A 40 -15.75 -9.16 17.25
N VAL A 41 -16.10 -8.02 16.63
CA VAL A 41 -16.27 -7.97 15.17
C VAL A 41 -14.95 -8.46 14.60
N SER A 42 -14.98 -9.59 13.88
CA SER A 42 -13.79 -10.11 13.20
C SER A 42 -13.33 -9.06 12.21
N ARG A 43 -12.26 -8.32 12.54
CA ARG A 43 -11.63 -7.32 11.65
C ARG A 43 -10.78 -7.97 10.55
N SER A 44 -10.99 -9.25 10.28
CA SER A 44 -10.23 -9.99 9.26
C SER A 44 -10.63 -9.62 7.83
N HIS A 45 -11.84 -9.09 7.64
CA HIS A 45 -12.34 -8.68 6.33
C HIS A 45 -12.04 -7.19 6.08
N ASP A 46 -11.30 -6.92 5.00
CA ASP A 46 -10.99 -5.58 4.53
C ASP A 46 -12.00 -5.17 3.44
N GLU A 47 -12.92 -4.27 3.78
CA GLU A 47 -13.96 -3.77 2.87
C GLU A 47 -13.42 -2.94 1.70
N SER A 48 -12.14 -2.54 1.76
CA SER A 48 -11.50 -1.74 0.70
C SER A 48 -10.81 -2.57 -0.38
N SER A 49 -10.82 -3.90 -0.27
CA SER A 49 -10.16 -4.82 -1.20
C SER A 49 -11.11 -5.92 -1.65
N TYR A 50 -11.01 -6.30 -2.93
CA TYR A 50 -11.67 -7.48 -3.48
C TYR A 50 -10.94 -8.78 -3.17
N ALA A 51 -9.70 -8.70 -2.68
CA ALA A 51 -8.87 -9.86 -2.41
C ALA A 51 -9.53 -10.79 -1.39
N GLU A 52 -9.19 -12.07 -1.46
CA GLU A 52 -9.68 -13.11 -0.55
C GLU A 52 -8.51 -13.76 0.22
N PRO A 53 -7.86 -13.06 1.19
CA PRO A 53 -6.66 -13.56 1.87
C PRO A 53 -6.85 -14.84 2.68
N ASP A 54 -8.08 -15.22 2.99
CA ASP A 54 -8.41 -16.49 3.64
C ASP A 54 -8.29 -17.68 2.67
N LYS A 55 -8.35 -17.43 1.35
CA LYS A 55 -8.26 -18.46 0.31
C LYS A 55 -6.85 -18.59 -0.26
N VAL A 56 -6.24 -17.47 -0.62
CA VAL A 56 -4.92 -17.42 -1.25
C VAL A 56 -4.23 -16.10 -0.90
N VAL A 57 -2.92 -16.14 -0.69
CA VAL A 57 -2.11 -14.93 -0.42
C VAL A 57 -0.88 -14.87 -1.30
N ILE A 58 -0.52 -13.65 -1.72
CA ILE A 58 0.78 -13.35 -2.32
C ILE A 58 1.85 -13.41 -1.21
N LYS A 59 2.97 -14.07 -1.49
CA LYS A 59 4.15 -14.14 -0.62
C LYS A 59 5.34 -13.36 -1.16
N ASP A 60 5.49 -13.36 -2.47
CA ASP A 60 6.51 -12.62 -3.18
C ASP A 60 5.95 -12.05 -4.48
N LEU A 61 6.48 -10.90 -4.89
CA LEU A 61 6.17 -10.22 -6.13
C LEU A 61 7.46 -9.87 -6.88
N ALA A 62 7.67 -10.45 -8.05
CA ALA A 62 8.72 -10.05 -8.97
C ALA A 62 8.14 -9.15 -10.07
N LEU A 63 8.64 -7.92 -10.14
CA LEU A 63 8.27 -6.91 -11.14
C LEU A 63 9.34 -6.84 -12.23
N ASP A 64 8.93 -6.88 -13.49
CA ASP A 64 9.78 -6.56 -14.64
C ASP A 64 9.07 -5.50 -15.46
N LEU A 65 9.50 -4.24 -15.32
CA LEU A 65 8.74 -3.06 -15.72
C LEU A 65 9.54 -2.15 -16.63
N LYS A 66 8.84 -1.48 -17.52
CA LYS A 66 9.35 -0.38 -18.33
C LYS A 66 8.57 0.89 -18.03
N VAL A 67 9.28 1.97 -17.75
CA VAL A 67 8.73 3.30 -17.54
C VAL A 67 8.79 4.08 -18.84
N ASP A 68 7.62 4.50 -19.35
CA ASP A 68 7.49 5.32 -20.55
C ASP A 68 6.98 6.71 -20.15
N PHE A 69 7.88 7.70 -20.17
CA PHE A 69 7.54 9.09 -19.85
C PHE A 69 6.73 9.80 -20.94
N ASP A 70 6.83 9.35 -22.19
CA ASP A 70 6.13 9.97 -23.32
C ASP A 70 4.65 9.54 -23.30
N GLN A 71 4.40 8.26 -23.04
CA GLN A 71 3.05 7.71 -22.88
C GLN A 71 2.49 7.89 -21.46
N LYS A 72 3.33 8.24 -20.48
CA LYS A 72 2.99 8.31 -19.05
C LYS A 72 2.46 6.97 -18.54
N GLN A 73 3.17 5.89 -18.90
CA GLN A 73 2.77 4.52 -18.59
C GLN A 73 3.89 3.74 -17.93
N ILE A 74 3.51 2.80 -17.07
CA ILE A 74 4.36 1.69 -16.66
C ILE A 74 3.78 0.43 -17.28
N GLY A 75 4.59 -0.36 -17.99
CA GLY A 75 4.16 -1.61 -18.62
C GLY A 75 5.17 -2.72 -18.40
N GLY A 76 4.72 -3.97 -18.38
CA GLY A 76 5.59 -5.13 -18.18
C GLY A 76 4.88 -6.28 -17.52
N THR A 77 5.56 -6.96 -16.59
CA THR A 77 5.01 -8.12 -15.88
C THR A 77 5.09 -8.02 -14.37
N ALA A 78 4.10 -8.62 -13.72
CA ALA A 78 4.09 -8.90 -12.29
C ALA A 78 3.94 -10.41 -12.11
N THR A 79 4.94 -11.04 -11.49
CA THR A 79 4.97 -12.47 -11.20
C THR A 79 4.82 -12.70 -9.72
N TYR A 80 3.78 -13.41 -9.31
CA TYR A 80 3.46 -13.68 -7.92
C TYR A 80 3.93 -15.08 -7.53
N ALA A 81 4.45 -15.21 -6.31
CA ALA A 81 4.48 -16.46 -5.58
C ALA A 81 3.24 -16.53 -4.67
N LEU A 82 2.48 -17.62 -4.77
CA LEU A 82 1.16 -17.76 -4.13
C LEU A 82 1.18 -18.88 -3.09
N GLU A 83 0.57 -18.62 -1.93
CA GLU A 83 0.22 -19.63 -0.95
C GLU A 83 -1.30 -19.83 -0.93
N TRP A 84 -1.76 -20.98 -1.42
CA TRP A 84 -3.16 -21.39 -1.37
C TRP A 84 -3.46 -21.99 0.00
N LYS A 85 -4.39 -21.36 0.73
CA LYS A 85 -4.83 -21.78 2.07
C LYS A 85 -6.08 -22.66 2.01
N ASP A 86 -6.99 -22.36 1.09
CA ASP A 86 -8.22 -23.11 0.87
C ASP A 86 -8.07 -24.05 -0.34
N LYS A 87 -8.19 -25.37 -0.09
CA LYS A 87 -8.14 -26.41 -1.15
C LYS A 87 -9.36 -26.39 -2.08
N GLY A 88 -10.45 -25.74 -1.67
CA GLY A 88 -11.65 -25.53 -2.48
C GLY A 88 -11.58 -24.27 -3.35
N ALA A 89 -10.59 -23.39 -3.14
CA ALA A 89 -10.46 -22.18 -3.93
C ALA A 89 -10.09 -22.50 -5.38
N GLN A 90 -10.85 -21.94 -6.32
CA GLN A 90 -10.66 -22.15 -7.75
C GLN A 90 -10.20 -20.89 -8.49
N GLN A 91 -10.02 -19.78 -7.76
CA GLN A 91 -9.75 -18.48 -8.33
C GLN A 91 -8.76 -17.69 -7.47
N LEU A 92 -7.97 -16.85 -8.14
CA LEU A 92 -7.22 -15.76 -7.52
C LEU A 92 -7.95 -14.45 -7.84
N VAL A 93 -8.25 -13.66 -6.81
CA VAL A 93 -8.88 -12.35 -6.94
C VAL A 93 -7.89 -11.26 -6.56
N LEU A 94 -7.70 -10.30 -7.46
CA LEU A 94 -6.80 -9.15 -7.29
C LEU A 94 -7.57 -7.84 -7.47
N ASP A 95 -7.08 -6.80 -6.80
CA ASP A 95 -7.49 -5.43 -7.00
C ASP A 95 -6.75 -4.81 -8.19
N THR A 96 -7.49 -4.06 -9.00
CA THR A 96 -6.93 -3.25 -10.09
C THR A 96 -7.65 -1.91 -10.21
N ARG A 97 -7.02 -0.91 -10.81
CA ARG A 97 -7.69 0.33 -11.24
C ARG A 97 -7.06 0.83 -12.53
N GLU A 98 -7.87 0.93 -13.59
CA GLU A 98 -7.41 1.43 -14.90
C GLU A 98 -6.14 0.74 -15.41
N LEU A 99 -6.02 -0.57 -15.14
CA LEU A 99 -4.98 -1.41 -15.73
C LEU A 99 -5.53 -2.09 -16.98
N THR A 100 -4.73 -2.10 -18.05
CA THR A 100 -4.96 -3.00 -19.18
C THR A 100 -4.26 -4.31 -18.89
N ILE A 101 -5.02 -5.41 -18.82
CA ILE A 101 -4.48 -6.76 -18.64
C ILE A 101 -4.37 -7.42 -20.01
N GLU A 102 -3.14 -7.73 -20.44
CA GLU A 102 -2.89 -8.34 -21.75
C GLU A 102 -2.92 -9.87 -21.66
N LYS A 103 -2.31 -10.43 -20.61
CA LYS A 103 -2.13 -11.86 -20.46
C LYS A 103 -2.03 -12.26 -18.99
N VAL A 104 -2.55 -13.43 -18.65
CA VAL A 104 -2.34 -14.08 -17.37
C VAL A 104 -1.90 -15.52 -17.61
N GLU A 105 -0.87 -15.96 -16.89
CA GLU A 105 -0.26 -17.28 -17.05
C GLU A 105 0.02 -17.92 -15.69
N ALA A 106 -0.19 -19.22 -15.57
CA ALA A 106 0.42 -20.04 -14.53
C ALA A 106 1.85 -20.40 -14.94
N LEU A 107 2.79 -20.30 -14.01
CA LEU A 107 4.17 -20.74 -14.23
C LEU A 107 4.43 -22.05 -13.49
N ALA A 108 4.92 -23.05 -14.20
CA ALA A 108 5.42 -24.29 -13.63
C ALA A 108 6.85 -24.12 -13.10
N ALA A 109 7.30 -25.06 -12.26
CA ALA A 109 8.61 -25.01 -11.62
C ALA A 109 9.79 -25.10 -12.63
N ASP A 110 9.55 -25.64 -13.83
CA ASP A 110 10.50 -25.70 -14.93
C ASP A 110 10.49 -24.44 -15.83
N GLY A 111 9.69 -23.43 -15.46
CA GLY A 111 9.53 -22.18 -16.20
C GLY A 111 8.52 -22.25 -17.36
N ALA A 112 7.87 -23.40 -17.59
CA ALA A 112 6.81 -23.49 -18.58
C ALA A 112 5.61 -22.61 -18.17
N ALA A 113 5.05 -21.89 -19.13
CA ALA A 113 3.92 -20.99 -18.92
C ALA A 113 2.66 -21.55 -19.59
N ALA A 114 1.56 -21.60 -18.83
CA ALA A 114 0.24 -22.01 -19.34
C ALA A 114 -0.76 -20.85 -19.17
N PRO A 115 -1.52 -20.48 -20.22
CA PRO A 115 -2.47 -19.38 -20.12
C PRO A 115 -3.58 -19.67 -19.12
N LEU A 116 -3.98 -18.66 -18.35
CA LEU A 116 -5.14 -18.70 -17.47
C LEU A 116 -6.24 -17.79 -18.01
N GLN A 117 -7.49 -18.22 -17.84
CA GLN A 117 -8.64 -17.36 -18.12
C GLN A 117 -8.78 -16.32 -17.00
N PHE A 118 -9.14 -15.09 -17.37
CA PHE A 118 -9.40 -14.04 -16.42
C PHE A 118 -10.59 -13.18 -16.87
N GLU A 119 -11.20 -12.51 -15.91
CA GLU A 119 -12.26 -11.53 -16.12
C GLU A 119 -11.94 -10.26 -15.35
N LEU A 120 -12.10 -9.12 -16.00
CA LEU A 120 -12.05 -7.80 -15.37
C LEU A 120 -13.46 -7.27 -15.21
N ALA A 121 -13.93 -7.17 -13.97
CA ALA A 121 -15.28 -6.68 -13.68
C ALA A 121 -15.41 -5.17 -14.04
N PRO A 122 -16.65 -4.67 -14.27
CA PRO A 122 -16.90 -3.26 -14.44
C PRO A 122 -16.28 -2.43 -13.31
N ALA A 123 -15.68 -1.29 -13.66
CA ALA A 123 -14.99 -0.45 -12.69
C ALA A 123 -15.97 0.16 -11.67
N ASP A 124 -15.71 -0.09 -10.39
CA ASP A 124 -16.24 0.70 -9.31
C ASP A 124 -15.49 2.03 -9.20
N LYS A 125 -16.21 3.10 -8.82
CA LYS A 125 -15.65 4.46 -8.74
C LYS A 125 -14.58 4.60 -7.66
N VAL A 126 -14.66 3.83 -6.59
CA VAL A 126 -13.75 3.89 -5.45
C VAL A 126 -12.76 2.75 -5.52
N PHE A 127 -13.20 1.52 -5.76
CA PHE A 127 -12.33 0.33 -5.61
C PHE A 127 -11.63 -0.09 -6.90
N GLY A 128 -12.01 0.50 -8.04
CA GLY A 128 -11.51 0.10 -9.36
C GLY A 128 -12.19 -1.18 -9.84
N SER A 129 -11.47 -2.03 -10.57
CA SER A 129 -12.00 -3.25 -11.15
C SER A 129 -11.47 -4.47 -10.40
N LYS A 130 -12.37 -5.41 -10.11
CA LYS A 130 -12.00 -6.74 -9.62
C LYS A 130 -11.44 -7.58 -10.76
N LEU A 131 -10.20 -8.04 -10.64
CA LEU A 131 -9.60 -9.01 -11.55
C LEU A 131 -9.77 -10.42 -10.97
N THR A 132 -10.53 -11.27 -11.67
CA THR A 132 -10.76 -12.66 -11.28
C THR A 132 -10.01 -13.58 -12.22
N ILE A 133 -9.06 -14.36 -11.72
CA ILE A 133 -8.23 -15.29 -12.50
C ILE A 133 -8.65 -16.72 -12.15
N GLN A 134 -9.04 -17.49 -13.17
CA GLN A 134 -9.40 -18.90 -13.01
C GLN A 134 -8.14 -19.73 -12.78
N ALA A 135 -8.09 -20.44 -11.66
CA ALA A 135 -6.91 -21.13 -11.16
C ALA A 135 -7.27 -22.45 -10.43
N PRO A 136 -8.02 -23.38 -11.08
CA PRO A 136 -8.50 -24.61 -10.43
C PRO A 136 -7.37 -25.55 -10.01
N GLN A 137 -6.19 -25.44 -10.63
CA GLN A 137 -5.00 -26.23 -10.29
C GLN A 137 -4.16 -25.58 -9.19
N GLN A 138 -4.59 -24.44 -8.64
CA GLN A 138 -3.90 -23.73 -7.56
C GLN A 138 -2.40 -23.55 -7.83
N PRO A 139 -2.02 -22.92 -8.97
CA PRO A 139 -0.63 -22.77 -9.34
C PRO A 139 0.14 -22.00 -8.26
N ALA A 140 1.33 -22.46 -7.92
CA ALA A 140 2.20 -21.78 -6.95
C ALA A 140 2.72 -20.43 -7.49
N SER A 141 2.69 -20.23 -8.81
CA SER A 141 3.08 -18.97 -9.43
C SER A 141 2.17 -18.56 -10.56
N VAL A 142 1.87 -17.26 -10.61
CA VAL A 142 1.08 -16.62 -11.66
C VAL A 142 1.84 -15.40 -12.15
N ARG A 143 1.87 -15.18 -13.47
CA ARG A 143 2.41 -13.98 -14.11
C ARG A 143 1.32 -13.25 -14.85
N ILE A 144 1.29 -11.93 -14.68
CA ILE A 144 0.37 -11.03 -15.39
C ILE A 144 1.20 -10.06 -16.22
N THR A 145 0.89 -9.98 -17.52
CA THR A 145 1.38 -8.94 -18.42
C THR A 145 0.34 -7.84 -18.50
N TYR A 146 0.75 -6.60 -18.23
CA TYR A 146 -0.17 -5.47 -18.12
C TYR A 146 0.54 -4.14 -18.38
N HIS A 147 -0.25 -3.08 -18.53
CA HIS A 147 0.24 -1.72 -18.45
C HIS A 147 -0.77 -0.80 -17.76
N THR A 148 -0.28 0.32 -17.23
CA THR A 148 -1.11 1.33 -16.57
C THR A 148 -1.81 2.24 -17.57
N ALA A 149 -2.88 2.90 -17.13
CA ALA A 149 -3.37 4.11 -17.78
C ALA A 149 -2.49 5.33 -17.43
N PRO A 150 -2.43 6.36 -18.29
CA PRO A 150 -1.82 7.66 -17.94
C PRO A 150 -2.47 8.36 -16.74
N THR A 151 -3.71 7.99 -16.45
CA THR A 151 -4.55 8.48 -15.34
C THR A 151 -4.39 7.67 -14.05
N ALA A 152 -3.47 6.70 -13.99
CA ALA A 152 -3.25 5.85 -12.83
C ALA A 152 -3.12 6.67 -11.54
N SER A 153 -4.12 6.55 -10.67
CA SER A 153 -4.28 7.41 -9.49
C SER A 153 -3.14 7.39 -8.48
N GLY A 154 -2.33 6.33 -8.48
CA GLY A 154 -1.16 6.16 -7.62
C GLY A 154 0.15 6.62 -8.25
N LEU A 155 0.12 7.20 -9.45
CA LEU A 155 1.30 7.70 -10.17
C LEU A 155 1.15 9.19 -10.48
N GLN A 156 2.16 9.98 -10.16
CA GLN A 156 2.25 11.37 -10.56
C GLN A 156 3.36 11.54 -11.59
N TRP A 157 2.97 11.99 -12.78
CA TRP A 157 3.89 12.32 -13.86
C TRP A 157 4.10 13.83 -13.92
N LEU A 158 5.36 14.26 -13.94
CA LEU A 158 5.76 15.67 -14.01
C LEU A 158 6.56 15.91 -15.28
N ASP A 159 6.09 16.85 -16.10
CA ASP A 159 6.84 17.31 -17.27
C ASP A 159 8.08 18.10 -16.80
N PRO A 160 9.14 18.23 -17.64
CA PRO A 160 10.36 18.92 -17.26
C PRO A 160 10.15 20.30 -16.63
N ALA A 161 9.21 21.09 -17.14
CA ALA A 161 8.91 22.43 -16.62
C ALA A 161 8.42 22.43 -15.16
N MET A 162 7.90 21.32 -14.65
CA MET A 162 7.44 21.15 -13.27
C MET A 162 8.56 20.71 -12.31
N THR A 163 9.70 20.23 -12.83
CA THR A 163 10.85 19.81 -12.03
C THR A 163 11.76 21.00 -11.70
N GLU A 164 12.61 20.89 -10.68
CA GLU A 164 13.57 21.95 -10.33
C GLU A 164 14.56 22.21 -11.48
N GLY A 165 15.09 21.13 -12.07
CA GLY A 165 16.11 21.22 -13.13
C GLY A 165 15.60 21.67 -14.49
N LYS A 166 14.28 21.73 -14.72
CA LYS A 166 13.62 22.19 -15.97
C LYS A 166 13.97 21.43 -17.26
N LYS A 167 14.77 20.36 -17.16
CA LYS A 167 15.34 19.63 -18.32
C LYS A 167 14.81 18.21 -18.47
N LEU A 168 14.60 17.52 -17.35
CA LEU A 168 14.20 16.11 -17.32
C LEU A 168 12.85 15.95 -16.63
N PRO A 169 12.04 14.97 -17.07
CA PRO A 169 10.78 14.65 -16.41
C PRO A 169 11.03 13.99 -15.05
N PHE A 170 9.97 13.87 -14.26
CA PHE A 170 10.00 13.16 -12.98
C PHE A 170 8.71 12.37 -12.79
N MET A 171 8.80 11.21 -12.17
CA MET A 171 7.65 10.40 -11.80
C MET A 171 7.87 9.84 -10.41
N PHE A 172 6.80 9.84 -9.61
CA PHE A 172 6.79 9.13 -8.32
C PHE A 172 5.44 8.45 -8.13
N SER A 173 5.44 7.41 -7.30
CA SER A 173 4.23 6.74 -6.86
C SER A 173 3.81 7.18 -5.46
N GLN A 174 2.51 7.13 -5.20
CA GLN A 174 1.91 7.26 -3.88
C GLN A 174 0.79 6.22 -3.76
N SER A 175 1.10 5.10 -3.12
CA SER A 175 0.21 3.93 -3.08
C SER A 175 -0.81 3.94 -1.94
N GLN A 176 -0.59 4.73 -0.88
CA GLN A 176 -1.54 4.81 0.23
C GLN A 176 -2.78 5.64 -0.15
N ALA A 177 -4.02 5.23 0.18
CA ALA A 177 -4.38 4.01 0.93
C ALA A 177 -4.57 2.77 0.07
N ILE A 178 -5.17 2.92 -1.13
CA ILE A 178 -5.57 1.83 -2.03
C ILE A 178 -5.23 2.18 -3.49
N HIS A 179 -4.05 2.73 -3.71
CA HIS A 179 -3.59 3.22 -5.00
C HIS A 179 -2.48 2.36 -5.60
N ALA A 180 -1.94 1.37 -4.87
CA ALA A 180 -1.04 0.39 -5.47
C ALA A 180 -1.73 -0.35 -6.63
N ARG A 181 -3.03 -0.67 -6.46
CA ARG A 181 -3.86 -1.32 -7.49
C ARG A 181 -3.96 -0.57 -8.82
N SER A 182 -3.64 0.72 -8.86
CA SER A 182 -3.66 1.48 -10.11
C SER A 182 -2.39 1.35 -10.94
N TRP A 183 -1.34 0.72 -10.40
CA TRP A 183 -0.09 0.51 -11.14
C TRP A 183 0.53 -0.88 -10.97
N VAL A 184 -0.02 -1.72 -10.09
CA VAL A 184 0.26 -3.16 -10.00
C VAL A 184 -1.08 -3.88 -9.79
N PRO A 185 -1.39 -5.00 -10.46
CA PRO A 185 -2.50 -5.87 -10.05
C PRO A 185 -2.09 -6.63 -8.78
N LEU A 186 -2.78 -6.46 -7.64
CA LEU A 186 -2.34 -7.09 -6.39
C LEU A 186 -3.47 -7.28 -5.37
N GLN A 187 -3.18 -7.94 -4.25
CA GLN A 187 -4.05 -7.91 -3.08
C GLN A 187 -3.76 -6.62 -2.30
N ASP A 188 -4.44 -5.53 -2.66
CA ASP A 188 -4.15 -4.17 -2.18
C ASP A 188 -4.83 -3.92 -0.83
N THR A 189 -4.38 -4.68 0.16
CA THR A 189 -4.84 -4.65 1.56
C THR A 189 -3.64 -4.71 2.49
N PRO A 190 -3.61 -3.93 3.59
CA PRO A 190 -2.55 -4.01 4.58
C PRO A 190 -2.48 -5.36 5.32
N SER A 191 -3.50 -6.21 5.18
CA SER A 191 -3.57 -7.56 5.77
C SER A 191 -2.68 -8.58 5.06
N VAL A 192 -2.28 -8.33 3.81
CA VAL A 192 -1.35 -9.18 3.07
C VAL A 192 0.00 -8.49 2.99
N ARG A 193 1.04 -9.17 3.46
CA ARG A 193 2.44 -8.71 3.39
C ARG A 193 3.26 -9.69 2.57
N PHE A 194 4.07 -9.16 1.68
CA PHE A 194 4.92 -9.93 0.77
C PHE A 194 6.27 -9.24 0.60
N THR A 195 7.28 -10.01 0.20
CA THR A 195 8.53 -9.46 -0.32
C THR A 195 8.37 -9.09 -1.79
N TYR A 196 9.24 -8.22 -2.30
CA TYR A 196 9.24 -7.95 -3.73
C TYR A 196 10.65 -7.74 -4.27
N SER A 197 10.81 -8.04 -5.54
CA SER A 197 11.97 -7.68 -6.36
C SER A 197 11.49 -6.92 -7.58
N ALA A 198 12.33 -6.05 -8.12
CA ALA A 198 11.98 -5.26 -9.30
C ALA A 198 13.18 -5.08 -10.21
N HIS A 199 12.98 -5.40 -11.49
CA HIS A 199 13.78 -4.94 -12.60
C HIS A 199 13.00 -3.83 -13.30
N VAL A 200 13.59 -2.64 -13.42
CA VAL A 200 12.91 -1.47 -13.97
C VAL A 200 13.78 -0.82 -15.01
N VAL A 201 13.32 -0.86 -16.26
CA VAL A 201 13.93 -0.19 -17.41
C VAL A 201 13.30 1.18 -17.57
N SER A 202 14.13 2.18 -17.77
CA SER A 202 13.75 3.56 -18.02
C SER A 202 14.62 4.18 -19.12
N ARG A 203 14.47 5.48 -19.32
CA ARG A 203 15.40 6.27 -20.14
C ARG A 203 16.76 6.39 -19.43
N PRO A 204 17.89 6.38 -20.16
CA PRO A 204 19.24 6.29 -19.56
C PRO A 204 19.70 7.55 -18.81
N ASP A 205 18.98 8.66 -18.98
CA ASP A 205 19.27 9.96 -18.37
C ASP A 205 18.45 10.24 -17.09
N VAL A 206 17.69 9.26 -16.59
CA VAL A 206 17.06 9.33 -15.26
C VAL A 206 17.54 8.19 -14.36
N MET A 207 17.26 8.31 -13.06
CA MET A 207 17.59 7.30 -12.06
C MET A 207 16.31 6.71 -11.49
N VAL A 208 16.26 5.39 -11.34
CA VAL A 208 15.15 4.68 -10.70
C VAL A 208 15.49 4.42 -9.24
N LEU A 209 14.53 4.69 -8.35
CA LEU A 209 14.57 4.33 -6.94
C LEU A 209 13.24 3.70 -6.54
N MET A 210 13.29 2.73 -5.63
CA MET A 210 12.11 2.08 -5.06
C MET A 210 12.29 1.92 -3.55
N SER A 211 11.23 1.52 -2.85
CA SER A 211 11.25 1.23 -1.40
C SER A 211 11.92 -0.12 -1.08
N ALA A 212 13.10 -0.34 -1.64
CA ALA A 212 13.92 -1.53 -1.47
C ALA A 212 15.41 -1.14 -1.51
N ASP A 213 16.28 -2.09 -1.20
CA ASP A 213 17.73 -1.88 -1.28
C ASP A 213 18.14 -1.55 -2.72
N ASN A 214 18.96 -0.51 -2.87
CA ASN A 214 19.49 -0.05 -4.15
C ASN A 214 21.03 0.02 -4.10
N ASP A 215 21.71 -0.49 -5.13
CA ASP A 215 23.16 -0.28 -5.25
C ASP A 215 23.43 1.15 -5.75
N PRO A 216 24.00 2.05 -4.94
CA PRO A 216 24.31 3.41 -5.37
C PRO A 216 25.36 3.47 -6.48
N LYS A 217 26.05 2.36 -6.77
CA LYS A 217 27.05 2.22 -7.83
C LYS A 217 26.54 1.50 -9.07
N ALA A 218 25.27 1.10 -9.11
CA ALA A 218 24.69 0.46 -10.29
C ALA A 218 24.93 1.32 -11.53
N ALA A 219 25.30 0.67 -12.63
CA ALA A 219 25.44 1.35 -13.92
C ALA A 219 24.09 1.98 -14.31
N ARG A 220 24.13 3.19 -14.83
CA ARG A 220 22.94 3.89 -15.33
C ARG A 220 22.85 3.62 -16.83
N ASP A 221 22.34 2.45 -17.19
CA ASP A 221 22.22 1.95 -18.56
C ASP A 221 20.81 2.04 -19.14
N GLY A 222 19.82 2.39 -18.31
CA GLY A 222 18.43 2.62 -18.72
C GLY A 222 17.50 1.65 -18.05
#